data_AF-A0A0J7Y9R4-F1
#
_entry.id   AF-A0A0J7Y9R4-F1
#
_cell.length_a   1.000
_cell.length_b   1.000
_cell.length_c   1.000
_cell.angle_alpha   90.00
_cell.angle_beta   90.00
_cell.angle_gamma   90.00
#
_symmetry.space_group_name_H-M   'P 1'
#
loop_
_entity.id
_entity.type
_entity.pdbx_description
1 polymer ?
#
loop_
_entity_poly.entity_id
_entity_poly.type
_entity_poly.pdbx_seq_one_letter_code
_entity_poly.pdbx_strand_id
1 'polypeptide(L)'
;MLAKAERQKAAKDSARKGKQSNDASRIAFNARLREQRDAEAKVAAAPSPFEKLQRDWNAAFTILLRYEDENPNARNVVEAKQRLNLIEAEWDRRRSLKPGEPDYFPWPSTEIGAAAAVTKSSVINLYERGMLGCLGYQVGASSPLTAVQRARLLGQVFVMRLPPLNDLEYMASWGQPVTGPRLHKIAECLAAFVKNAKRRSGVSFHTAIAHWEADLVHMRRHYYDGRFDFTWPRA
;
A
#
# COMPACT_ATOMS: atom_id res chain seq x y z
N MET A 1 51.88 42.98 2.11
CA MET A 1 51.65 41.63 2.68
C MET A 1 50.17 41.28 2.91
N LEU A 2 49.29 42.26 3.13
CA LEU A 2 47.85 42.05 3.41
C LEU A 2 47.07 41.26 2.32
N ALA A 3 47.30 41.55 1.04
CA ALA A 3 46.57 40.90 -0.07
C ALA A 3 46.80 39.37 -0.21
N LYS A 4 47.92 38.85 0.31
CA LYS A 4 48.23 37.41 0.27
C LYS A 4 47.48 36.64 1.35
N ALA A 5 47.27 37.26 2.52
CA ALA A 5 46.52 36.68 3.63
C ALA A 5 45.01 36.63 3.32
N GLU A 6 44.45 37.66 2.68
CA GLU A 6 43.04 37.70 2.27
C GLU A 6 42.72 36.64 1.20
N ARG A 7 43.62 36.44 0.22
CA ARG A 7 43.48 35.37 -0.78
C ARG A 7 43.52 33.97 -0.16
N GLN A 8 44.39 33.75 0.84
CA GLN A 8 44.45 32.47 1.55
C GLN A 8 43.21 32.23 2.43
N LYS A 9 42.64 33.27 3.03
CA LYS A 9 41.39 33.18 3.80
C LYS A 9 40.20 32.85 2.89
N ALA A 10 40.05 33.54 1.77
CA ALA A 10 39.00 33.28 0.79
C ALA A 10 39.06 31.86 0.21
N ALA A 11 40.28 31.34 -0.05
CA ALA A 11 40.47 29.96 -0.52
C ALA A 11 40.15 28.91 0.56
N LYS A 12 40.42 29.19 1.84
CA LYS A 12 40.02 28.32 2.96
C LYS A 12 38.50 28.31 3.16
N ASP A 13 37.85 29.46 3.02
CA ASP A 13 36.41 29.58 3.18
C ASP A 13 35.63 28.93 2.02
N SER A 14 36.15 29.00 0.79
CA SER A 14 35.58 28.29 -0.36
C SER A 14 35.75 26.77 -0.23
N ALA A 15 36.92 26.30 0.20
CA ALA A 15 37.18 24.88 0.48
C ALA A 15 36.27 24.34 1.61
N ARG A 16 36.06 25.14 2.66
CA ARG A 16 35.17 24.78 3.78
C ARG A 16 33.70 24.71 3.34
N LYS A 17 33.23 25.66 2.54
CA LYS A 17 31.88 25.62 1.94
C LYS A 17 31.70 24.43 1.01
N GLY A 18 32.69 24.13 0.17
CA GLY A 18 32.68 22.95 -0.71
C GLY A 18 32.62 21.63 0.06
N LYS A 19 33.38 21.51 1.15
CA LYS A 19 33.35 20.35 2.04
C LYS A 19 32.00 20.21 2.75
N GLN A 20 31.44 21.30 3.28
CA GLN A 20 30.11 21.31 3.91
C GLN A 20 28.98 20.94 2.93
N SER A 21 29.06 21.44 1.68
CA SER A 21 28.12 21.07 0.62
C SER A 21 28.22 19.58 0.27
N ASN A 22 29.43 19.05 0.14
CA ASN A 22 29.64 17.62 -0.13
C ASN A 22 29.17 16.74 1.04
N ASP A 23 29.41 17.14 2.28
CA ASP A 23 28.93 16.41 3.46
C ASP A 23 27.39 16.45 3.54
N ALA A 24 26.76 17.59 3.26
CA ALA A 24 25.31 17.70 3.20
C ALA A 24 24.70 16.82 2.09
N SER A 25 25.31 16.81 0.89
CA SER A 25 24.88 15.94 -0.22
C SER A 25 25.04 14.45 0.13
N ARG A 26 26.12 14.06 0.80
CA ARG A 26 26.35 12.68 1.27
C ARG A 26 25.35 12.27 2.35
N ILE A 27 25.04 13.16 3.28
CA ILE A 27 24.03 12.92 4.33
C ILE A 27 22.65 12.73 3.70
N ALA A 28 22.25 13.60 2.77
CA ALA A 28 20.97 13.49 2.06
C ALA A 28 20.88 12.20 1.22
N PHE A 29 21.96 11.82 0.54
CA PHE A 29 22.03 10.57 -0.22
C PHE A 29 21.90 9.34 0.70
N ASN A 30 22.61 9.32 1.82
CA ASN A 30 22.53 8.22 2.80
C ASN A 30 21.16 8.14 3.48
N ALA A 31 20.52 9.28 3.76
CA ALA A 31 19.16 9.32 4.29
C ALA A 31 18.17 8.70 3.29
N ARG A 32 18.25 9.08 2.01
CA ARG A 32 17.42 8.51 0.94
C ARG A 32 17.64 7.01 0.76
N LEU A 33 18.89 6.54 0.89
CA LEU A 33 19.22 5.12 0.80
C LEU A 33 18.64 4.33 1.98
N ARG A 34 18.65 4.91 3.20
CA ARG A 34 18.02 4.31 4.38
C ARG A 34 16.51 4.25 4.22
N GLU A 35 15.87 5.34 3.82
CA GLU A 35 14.44 5.36 3.50
C GLU A 35 14.06 4.32 2.43
N GLN A 36 14.91 4.13 1.41
CA GLN A 36 14.71 3.07 0.41
C GLN A 36 14.81 1.67 1.01
N ARG A 37 15.82 1.40 1.83
CA ARG A 37 15.97 0.08 2.48
C ARG A 37 14.84 -0.20 3.46
N ASP A 38 14.39 0.81 4.20
CA ASP A 38 13.27 0.69 5.12
C ASP A 38 11.95 0.48 4.36
N ALA A 39 11.78 1.14 3.21
CA ALA A 39 10.66 0.86 2.31
C ALA A 39 10.73 -0.56 1.75
N GLU A 40 11.88 -1.00 1.23
CA GLU A 40 12.09 -2.37 0.71
C GLU A 40 11.85 -3.44 1.78
N ALA A 41 12.29 -3.20 3.03
CA ALA A 41 12.01 -4.08 4.15
C ALA A 41 10.51 -4.14 4.49
N LYS A 42 9.80 -3.00 4.45
CA LYS A 42 8.34 -2.96 4.61
C LYS A 42 7.59 -3.68 3.49
N VAL A 43 8.12 -3.65 2.27
CA VAL A 43 7.59 -4.42 1.12
C VAL A 43 7.79 -5.92 1.31
N ALA A 44 8.97 -6.34 1.77
CA ALA A 44 9.24 -7.74 2.11
C ALA A 44 8.36 -8.22 3.28
N ALA A 45 7.98 -7.32 4.19
CA ALA A 45 7.07 -7.55 5.30
C ALA A 45 5.59 -7.28 4.96
N ALA A 46 5.23 -7.13 3.68
CA ALA A 46 3.85 -6.81 3.30
C ALA A 46 2.86 -7.81 3.93
N PRO A 47 1.77 -7.33 4.55
CA PRO A 47 0.78 -8.19 5.17
C PRO A 47 0.30 -9.24 4.18
N SER A 48 0.44 -10.50 4.56
CA SER A 48 -0.17 -11.57 3.78
C SER A 48 -1.69 -11.37 3.74
N PRO A 49 -2.34 -11.69 2.61
CA PRO A 49 -3.79 -11.69 2.52
C PRO A 49 -4.44 -12.42 3.70
N PHE A 50 -5.57 -11.94 4.22
CA PHE A 50 -6.21 -12.57 5.38
C PHE A 50 -6.48 -14.07 5.17
N GLU A 51 -7.01 -14.45 4.01
CA GLU A 51 -7.23 -15.86 3.64
C GLU A 51 -5.92 -16.67 3.62
N LYS A 52 -4.83 -16.04 3.17
CA LYS A 52 -3.50 -16.66 3.21
C LYS A 52 -3.01 -16.80 4.64
N LEU A 53 -3.21 -15.81 5.52
CA LEU A 53 -2.89 -15.90 6.95
C LEU A 53 -3.65 -17.06 7.59
N GLN A 54 -4.95 -17.19 7.35
CA GLN A 54 -5.76 -18.30 7.90
C GLN A 54 -5.30 -19.67 7.39
N ARG A 55 -5.04 -19.81 6.09
CA ARG A 55 -4.52 -21.06 5.51
C ARG A 55 -3.14 -21.41 6.06
N ASP A 56 -2.26 -20.42 6.14
CA ASP A 56 -0.90 -20.59 6.63
C ASP A 56 -0.89 -20.90 8.15
N TRP A 57 -1.84 -20.34 8.91
CA TRP A 57 -2.08 -20.66 10.33
C TRP A 57 -2.50 -22.11 10.48
N ASN A 58 -3.52 -22.56 9.72
CA ASN A 58 -3.99 -23.94 9.75
C ASN A 58 -2.87 -24.94 9.40
N ALA A 59 -2.04 -24.62 8.40
CA ALA A 59 -0.92 -25.45 8.00
C ALA A 59 0.14 -25.54 9.12
N ALA A 60 0.51 -24.41 9.73
CA ALA A 60 1.45 -24.38 10.84
C ALA A 60 0.91 -25.11 12.08
N PHE A 61 -0.35 -24.89 12.43
CA PHE A 61 -1.03 -25.56 13.54
C PHE A 61 -1.07 -27.08 13.35
N THR A 62 -1.34 -27.55 12.12
CA THR A 62 -1.33 -29.00 11.80
C THR A 62 0.04 -29.63 12.02
N ILE A 63 1.13 -28.90 11.74
CA ILE A 63 2.50 -29.39 12.02
C ILE A 63 2.72 -29.53 13.53
N LEU A 64 2.30 -28.54 14.32
CA LEU A 64 2.45 -28.60 15.78
C LEU A 64 1.65 -29.75 16.38
N LEU A 65 0.36 -29.86 16.02
CA LEU A 65 -0.53 -30.91 16.50
C LEU A 65 0.02 -32.33 16.25
N ARG A 66 0.77 -32.51 15.16
CA ARG A 66 1.29 -33.82 14.78
C ARG A 66 2.68 -34.13 15.36
N TYR A 67 3.55 -33.14 15.50
CA TYR A 67 4.98 -33.39 15.70
C TYR A 67 5.59 -32.73 16.94
N GLU A 68 4.87 -31.85 17.63
CA GLU A 68 5.44 -31.09 18.76
C GLU A 68 5.82 -31.97 19.95
N ASP A 69 4.97 -32.93 20.32
CA ASP A 69 5.20 -33.82 21.46
C ASP A 69 6.36 -34.79 21.23
N GLU A 70 6.56 -35.23 19.98
CA GLU A 70 7.62 -36.17 19.61
C GLU A 70 9.00 -35.51 19.55
N ASN A 71 9.08 -34.31 18.96
CA ASN A 71 10.33 -33.58 18.84
C ASN A 71 10.09 -32.06 18.79
N PRO A 72 10.05 -31.38 19.94
CA PRO A 72 9.71 -29.95 20.01
C PRO A 72 10.77 -29.05 19.37
N ASN A 73 11.98 -29.55 19.15
CA ASN A 73 13.11 -28.83 18.55
C ASN A 73 13.32 -29.19 17.07
N ALA A 74 12.46 -30.03 16.49
CA ALA A 74 12.51 -30.32 15.06
C ALA A 74 12.33 -29.03 14.26
N ARG A 75 13.11 -28.88 13.18
CA ARG A 75 13.15 -27.66 12.37
C ARG A 75 11.76 -27.22 11.89
N ASN A 76 10.95 -28.15 11.42
CA ASN A 76 9.58 -27.88 10.97
C ASN A 76 8.66 -27.40 12.11
N VAL A 77 8.82 -27.92 13.33
CA VAL A 77 8.08 -27.49 14.53
C VAL A 77 8.49 -26.06 14.92
N VAL A 78 9.80 -25.78 14.96
CA VAL A 78 10.31 -24.43 15.23
C VAL A 78 9.83 -23.42 14.19
N GLU A 79 9.91 -23.75 12.90
CA GLU A 79 9.41 -22.91 11.81
C GLU A 79 7.88 -22.69 11.90
N ALA A 80 7.11 -23.73 12.27
CA ALA A 80 5.67 -23.62 12.47
C ALA A 80 5.32 -22.69 13.64
N LYS A 81 6.01 -22.79 14.79
CA LYS A 81 5.84 -21.88 15.94
C LYS A 81 6.13 -20.43 15.55
N GLN A 82 7.24 -20.19 14.87
CA GLN A 82 7.60 -18.85 14.38
C GLN A 82 6.53 -18.30 13.44
N ARG A 83 6.00 -19.14 12.55
CA ARG A 83 4.95 -18.75 11.62
C ARG A 83 3.64 -18.40 12.31
N LEU A 84 3.21 -19.17 13.31
CA LEU A 84 2.03 -18.85 14.12
C LEU A 84 2.20 -17.50 14.82
N ASN A 85 3.33 -17.28 15.50
CA ASN A 85 3.59 -16.02 16.20
C ASN A 85 3.51 -14.80 15.27
N LEU A 86 4.06 -14.90 14.04
CA LEU A 86 3.99 -13.83 13.06
C LEU A 86 2.56 -13.57 12.57
N ILE A 87 1.75 -14.63 12.40
CA ILE A 87 0.36 -14.51 11.96
C ILE A 87 -0.50 -13.90 13.07
N GLU A 88 -0.33 -14.36 14.30
CA GLU A 88 -1.07 -13.87 15.47
C GLU A 88 -0.72 -12.41 15.77
N ALA A 89 0.56 -12.02 15.66
CA ALA A 89 0.97 -10.63 15.77
C ALA A 89 0.33 -9.73 14.69
N GLU A 90 0.17 -10.22 13.46
CA GLU A 90 -0.53 -9.47 12.40
C GLU A 90 -2.04 -9.37 12.68
N TRP A 91 -2.65 -10.41 13.25
CA TRP A 91 -4.04 -10.34 13.70
C TRP A 91 -4.25 -9.35 14.84
N ASP A 92 -3.37 -9.33 15.84
CA ASP A 92 -3.41 -8.38 16.95
C ASP A 92 -3.20 -6.94 16.47
N ARG A 93 -2.25 -6.73 15.55
CA ARG A 93 -2.05 -5.43 14.88
C ARG A 93 -3.34 -4.97 14.20
N ARG A 94 -4.01 -5.82 13.42
CA ARG A 94 -5.28 -5.44 12.77
C ARG A 94 -6.40 -5.17 13.76
N ARG A 95 -6.49 -5.95 14.84
CA ARG A 95 -7.49 -5.83 15.89
C ARG A 95 -7.34 -4.53 16.70
N SER A 96 -6.11 -4.07 16.89
CA SER A 96 -5.79 -2.87 17.65
C SER A 96 -6.03 -1.56 16.91
N LEU A 97 -6.26 -1.60 15.58
CA LEU A 97 -6.52 -0.40 14.77
C LEU A 97 -7.80 0.32 15.22
N LYS A 98 -7.68 1.61 15.52
CA LYS A 98 -8.80 2.43 16.01
C LYS A 98 -9.28 3.45 14.99
N PRO A 99 -10.56 3.86 15.03
CA PRO A 99 -11.04 5.03 14.30
C PRO A 99 -10.16 6.26 14.55
N GLY A 100 -9.71 6.90 13.47
CA GLY A 100 -8.82 8.06 13.52
C GLY A 100 -7.35 7.74 13.27
N GLU A 101 -6.95 6.46 13.29
CA GLU A 101 -5.61 6.05 12.85
C GLU A 101 -5.53 6.03 11.31
N PRO A 102 -4.38 6.35 10.69
CA PRO A 102 -4.23 6.36 9.24
C PRO A 102 -4.58 5.04 8.55
N ASP A 103 -4.40 3.92 9.26
CA ASP A 103 -4.71 2.57 8.80
C ASP A 103 -6.18 2.17 9.00
N TYR A 104 -6.97 3.04 9.62
CA TYR A 104 -8.41 2.89 9.79
C TYR A 104 -9.16 3.94 8.97
N PHE A 105 -9.80 3.51 7.89
CA PHE A 105 -10.64 4.35 7.04
C PHE A 105 -11.92 3.59 6.66
N PRO A 106 -13.09 4.21 6.49
CA PRO A 106 -14.28 3.50 6.03
C PRO A 106 -14.06 2.94 4.62
N TRP A 107 -14.37 1.66 4.39
CA TRP A 107 -14.17 1.06 3.07
C TRP A 107 -15.04 1.77 2.01
N PRO A 108 -14.47 2.23 0.88
CA PRO A 108 -15.23 2.97 -0.13
C PRO A 108 -16.41 2.19 -0.72
N SER A 109 -17.54 2.88 -0.88
CA SER A 109 -18.76 2.32 -1.50
C SER A 109 -18.86 2.71 -2.99
N THR A 110 -19.46 1.79 -3.76
CA THR A 110 -19.80 1.95 -5.19
C THR A 110 -21.26 2.32 -5.43
N GLU A 111 -22.05 2.48 -4.37
CA GLU A 111 -23.44 2.89 -4.44
C GLU A 111 -23.59 4.38 -4.73
N ILE A 112 -24.62 4.74 -5.51
CA ILE A 112 -24.97 6.13 -5.81
C ILE A 112 -26.21 6.49 -4.99
N GLY A 113 -26.03 7.19 -3.88
CA GLY A 113 -27.14 7.75 -3.11
C GLY A 113 -27.75 8.99 -3.78
N ALA A 114 -29.06 9.20 -3.60
CA ALA A 114 -29.83 10.32 -4.16
C ALA A 114 -29.37 11.71 -3.70
N ALA A 115 -28.68 11.81 -2.55
CA ALA A 115 -28.22 13.06 -1.96
C ALA A 115 -26.71 13.35 -2.16
N ALA A 116 -25.99 12.52 -2.91
CA ALA A 116 -24.58 12.79 -3.23
C ALA A 116 -24.49 13.84 -4.35
N ALA A 117 -24.97 15.05 -4.06
CA ALA A 117 -24.57 16.27 -4.75
C ALA A 117 -23.05 16.22 -4.88
N VAL A 118 -22.57 16.40 -6.13
CA VAL A 118 -21.18 16.46 -6.58
C VAL A 118 -20.24 16.76 -5.41
N THR A 119 -19.91 15.73 -4.62
CA THR A 119 -18.87 15.86 -3.60
C THR A 119 -17.66 15.96 -4.48
N LYS A 120 -17.05 17.16 -4.57
CA LYS A 120 -15.87 17.45 -5.38
C LYS A 120 -15.00 16.21 -5.32
N SER A 121 -15.05 15.38 -6.37
CA SER A 121 -14.45 14.06 -6.34
C SER A 121 -12.96 14.35 -6.29
N SER A 122 -12.42 14.17 -5.09
CA SER A 122 -11.10 14.60 -4.67
C SER A 122 -10.06 14.09 -5.68
N VAL A 123 -9.52 15.01 -6.49
CA VAL A 123 -8.28 14.86 -7.28
C VAL A 123 -8.28 13.79 -8.39
N ILE A 124 -9.24 12.85 -8.44
CA ILE A 124 -9.21 11.72 -9.38
C ILE A 124 -9.44 12.18 -10.84
N ASN A 125 -10.07 13.34 -11.04
CA ASN A 125 -10.48 13.83 -12.37
C ASN A 125 -9.59 14.95 -12.95
N LEU A 126 -8.46 15.27 -12.31
CA LEU A 126 -7.61 16.39 -12.75
C LEU A 126 -6.62 16.01 -13.87
N TYR A 127 -6.34 14.72 -14.04
CA TYR A 127 -5.26 14.25 -14.90
C TYR A 127 -5.77 13.37 -16.04
N GLU A 128 -5.25 13.59 -17.26
CA GLU A 128 -5.57 12.77 -18.44
C GLU A 128 -5.22 11.29 -18.24
N ARG A 129 -4.18 10.99 -17.45
CA ARG A 129 -3.79 9.62 -17.09
C ARG A 129 -3.40 9.53 -15.61
N GLY A 130 -4.21 8.79 -14.83
CA GLY A 130 -3.90 8.48 -13.42
C GLY A 130 -2.90 7.33 -13.26
N MET A 131 -2.34 7.17 -12.05
CA MET A 131 -1.34 6.16 -11.69
C MET A 131 -1.70 4.74 -12.14
N LEU A 132 -2.93 4.29 -11.90
CA LEU A 132 -3.35 2.93 -12.28
C LEU A 132 -3.28 2.74 -13.81
N GLY A 133 -3.80 3.70 -14.58
CA GLY A 133 -3.71 3.67 -16.04
C GLY A 133 -2.28 3.83 -16.56
N CYS A 134 -1.41 4.57 -15.85
CA CYS A 134 0.03 4.68 -16.16
C CYS A 134 0.74 3.32 -16.02
N LEU A 135 0.38 2.54 -15.01
CA LEU A 135 0.92 1.20 -14.75
C LEU A 135 0.25 0.10 -15.58
N GLY A 136 -0.65 0.46 -16.50
CA GLY A 136 -1.30 -0.48 -17.42
C GLY A 136 -2.53 -1.18 -16.84
N TYR A 137 -3.07 -0.72 -15.71
CA TYR A 137 -4.35 -1.24 -15.21
C TYR A 137 -5.48 -0.90 -16.18
N GLN A 138 -6.18 -1.94 -16.64
CA GLN A 138 -7.27 -1.81 -17.61
C GLN A 138 -8.40 -2.79 -17.29
N VAL A 139 -9.65 -2.37 -17.54
CA VAL A 139 -10.86 -3.16 -17.32
C VAL A 139 -11.80 -3.08 -18.54
N GLY A 140 -12.94 -3.77 -18.47
CA GLY A 140 -13.91 -3.83 -19.55
C GLY A 140 -13.61 -4.92 -20.58
N ALA A 141 -14.50 -5.04 -21.57
CA ALA A 141 -14.45 -6.11 -22.57
C ALA A 141 -13.20 -6.07 -23.47
N SER A 142 -12.61 -4.89 -23.66
CA SER A 142 -11.37 -4.70 -24.42
C SER A 142 -10.10 -4.83 -23.58
N SER A 143 -10.21 -5.11 -22.27
CA SER A 143 -9.03 -5.28 -21.43
C SER A 143 -8.28 -6.56 -21.79
N PRO A 144 -6.94 -6.49 -21.98
CA PRO A 144 -6.12 -7.69 -22.14
C PRO A 144 -5.88 -8.41 -20.80
N LEU A 145 -6.32 -7.84 -19.67
CA LEU A 145 -6.00 -8.34 -18.33
C LEU A 145 -7.08 -9.26 -17.77
N THR A 146 -6.66 -10.46 -17.41
CA THR A 146 -7.45 -11.39 -16.59
C THR A 146 -7.64 -10.86 -15.16
N ALA A 147 -8.63 -11.37 -14.44
CA ALA A 147 -8.88 -11.01 -13.04
C ALA A 147 -7.64 -11.22 -12.15
N VAL A 148 -6.90 -12.32 -12.36
CA VAL A 148 -5.67 -12.62 -11.61
C VAL A 148 -4.56 -11.60 -11.91
N GLN A 149 -4.40 -11.18 -13.16
CA GLN A 149 -3.41 -10.16 -13.52
C GLN A 149 -3.76 -8.79 -12.94
N ARG A 150 -5.04 -8.40 -12.96
CA ARG A 150 -5.51 -7.16 -12.32
C ARG A 150 -5.26 -7.16 -10.81
N ALA A 151 -5.62 -8.25 -10.13
CA ALA A 151 -5.35 -8.46 -8.72
C ALA A 151 -3.85 -8.36 -8.40
N ARG A 152 -3.00 -9.05 -9.18
CA ARG A 152 -1.53 -8.97 -9.03
C ARG A 152 -1.02 -7.55 -9.23
N LEU A 153 -1.48 -6.84 -10.26
CA LEU A 153 -1.08 -5.46 -10.53
C LEU A 153 -1.47 -4.54 -9.37
N LEU A 154 -2.70 -4.61 -8.88
CA LEU A 154 -3.15 -3.80 -7.74
C LEU A 154 -2.38 -4.12 -6.45
N GLY A 155 -2.06 -5.40 -6.21
CA GLY A 155 -1.15 -5.83 -5.15
C GLY A 155 0.25 -5.23 -5.32
N GLN A 156 0.78 -5.19 -6.55
CA GLN A 156 2.04 -4.50 -6.84
C GLN A 156 1.94 -3.00 -6.55
N VAL A 157 0.85 -2.31 -6.93
CA VAL A 157 0.65 -0.88 -6.60
C VAL A 157 0.63 -0.64 -5.09
N PHE A 158 0.08 -1.58 -4.32
CA PHE A 158 0.05 -1.49 -2.86
C PHE A 158 1.44 -1.58 -2.24
N VAL A 159 2.29 -2.48 -2.74
CA VAL A 159 3.61 -2.75 -2.16
C VAL A 159 4.74 -1.97 -2.82
N MET A 160 4.64 -1.58 -4.08
CA MET A 160 5.77 -0.96 -4.77
C MET A 160 5.93 0.51 -4.41
N ARG A 161 7.17 0.99 -4.55
CA ARG A 161 7.42 2.41 -4.73
C ARG A 161 6.90 2.83 -6.11
N LEU A 162 6.00 3.80 -6.12
CA LEU A 162 5.39 4.27 -7.36
C LEU A 162 6.39 5.13 -8.16
N PRO A 163 6.34 5.06 -9.50
CA PRO A 163 7.06 6.02 -10.33
C PRO A 163 6.53 7.45 -10.04
N PRO A 164 7.38 8.48 -10.12
CA PRO A 164 6.92 9.86 -10.06
C PRO A 164 5.91 10.13 -11.18
N LEU A 165 4.74 10.68 -10.83
CA LEU A 165 3.68 11.04 -11.77
C LEU A 165 2.98 12.29 -11.24
N ASN A 166 2.65 13.24 -12.13
CA ASN A 166 2.01 14.51 -11.78
C ASN A 166 2.82 15.30 -10.73
N ASP A 167 2.15 16.07 -9.87
CA ASP A 167 2.78 16.91 -8.85
C ASP A 167 3.04 16.18 -7.51
N LEU A 168 3.75 16.87 -6.61
CA LEU A 168 4.11 16.33 -5.30
C LEU A 168 2.88 16.04 -4.42
N GLU A 169 1.82 16.86 -4.54
CA GLU A 169 0.58 16.67 -3.78
C GLU A 169 -0.15 15.40 -4.24
N TYR A 170 -0.24 15.18 -5.55
CA TYR A 170 -0.77 13.95 -6.12
C TYR A 170 0.00 12.73 -5.60
N MET A 171 1.33 12.77 -5.66
CA MET A 171 2.15 11.67 -5.16
C MET A 171 2.02 11.46 -3.65
N ALA A 172 1.91 12.54 -2.87
CA ALA A 172 1.66 12.44 -1.43
C ALA A 172 0.31 11.77 -1.13
N SER A 173 -0.72 12.03 -1.95
CA SER A 173 -2.05 11.43 -1.79
C SER A 173 -2.07 9.90 -1.97
N TRP A 174 -1.04 9.32 -2.62
CA TRP A 174 -0.90 7.88 -2.72
C TRP A 174 -0.37 7.23 -1.44
N GLY A 175 0.17 7.99 -0.49
CA GLY A 175 0.75 7.44 0.74
C GLY A 175 1.97 6.56 0.49
N GLN A 176 2.56 6.03 1.58
CA GLN A 176 3.72 5.15 1.51
C GLN A 176 3.30 3.71 1.17
N PRO A 177 4.19 2.89 0.59
CA PRO A 177 3.89 1.49 0.33
C PRO A 177 3.44 0.76 1.59
N VAL A 178 2.50 -0.18 1.43
CA VAL A 178 2.04 -1.06 2.51
C VAL A 178 1.42 -0.29 3.69
N THR A 179 0.66 0.78 3.40
CA THR A 179 -0.03 1.58 4.43
C THR A 179 -1.51 1.72 4.13
N GLY A 180 -2.30 2.05 5.15
CA GLY A 180 -3.72 2.39 5.03
C GLY A 180 -3.99 3.46 3.98
N PRO A 181 -3.29 4.61 3.99
CA PRO A 181 -3.47 5.64 2.97
C PRO A 181 -3.26 5.12 1.54
N ARG A 182 -2.28 4.22 1.32
CA ARG A 182 -2.06 3.60 0.01
C ARG A 182 -3.20 2.69 -0.39
N LEU A 183 -3.66 1.82 0.52
CA LEU A 183 -4.78 0.94 0.26
C LEU A 183 -6.07 1.72 0.01
N HIS A 184 -6.31 2.74 0.82
CA HIS A 184 -7.44 3.64 0.70
C HIS A 184 -7.45 4.34 -0.65
N LYS A 185 -6.31 4.88 -1.10
CA LYS A 185 -6.21 5.55 -2.40
C LYS A 185 -6.56 4.61 -3.56
N ILE A 186 -6.06 3.36 -3.52
CA ILE A 186 -6.42 2.34 -4.52
C ILE A 186 -7.93 2.10 -4.51
N ALA A 187 -8.50 1.86 -3.33
CA ALA A 187 -9.93 1.58 -3.17
C ALA A 187 -10.81 2.77 -3.60
N GLU A 188 -10.43 4.01 -3.26
CA GLU A 188 -11.11 5.23 -3.69
C GLU A 188 -11.10 5.39 -5.21
N CYS A 189 -9.96 5.13 -5.87
CA CYS A 189 -9.87 5.16 -7.33
C CYS A 189 -10.87 4.18 -7.96
N LEU A 190 -10.86 2.92 -7.52
CA LEU A 190 -11.78 1.89 -8.05
C LEU A 190 -13.25 2.28 -7.82
N ALA A 191 -13.60 2.71 -6.61
CA ALA A 191 -14.96 3.13 -6.29
C ALA A 191 -15.40 4.36 -7.08
N ALA A 192 -14.50 5.33 -7.29
CA ALA A 192 -14.77 6.50 -8.11
C ALA A 192 -14.98 6.12 -9.58
N PHE A 193 -14.20 5.20 -10.13
CA PHE A 193 -14.39 4.71 -11.50
C PHE A 193 -15.77 4.08 -11.68
N VAL A 194 -16.19 3.23 -10.74
CA VAL A 194 -17.54 2.63 -10.75
C VAL A 194 -18.63 3.71 -10.70
N LYS A 195 -18.55 4.63 -9.74
CA LYS A 195 -19.55 5.70 -9.59
C LYS A 195 -19.60 6.61 -10.82
N ASN A 196 -18.46 6.93 -11.43
CA ASN A 196 -18.40 7.74 -12.64
C ASN A 196 -18.99 6.99 -13.84
N ALA A 197 -18.71 5.70 -13.97
CA ALA A 197 -19.27 4.87 -15.04
C ALA A 197 -20.80 4.68 -14.89
N LYS A 198 -21.29 4.41 -13.67
CA LYS A 198 -22.73 4.31 -13.37
C LYS A 198 -23.51 5.62 -13.66
N ARG A 199 -22.86 6.79 -13.58
CA ARG A 199 -23.47 8.10 -13.88
C ARG A 199 -23.48 8.48 -15.37
N ARG A 200 -22.62 7.86 -16.19
CA ARG A 200 -22.56 8.20 -17.62
C ARG A 200 -23.72 7.53 -18.37
N SER A 201 -24.52 8.33 -19.06
CA SER A 201 -25.53 7.87 -20.00
C SER A 201 -24.92 7.64 -21.40
N GLY A 202 -25.44 6.67 -22.15
CA GLY A 202 -25.13 6.49 -23.58
C GLY A 202 -24.03 5.48 -23.95
N VAL A 203 -23.29 4.93 -22.99
CA VAL A 203 -22.32 3.85 -23.23
C VAL A 203 -22.46 2.79 -22.14
N SER A 204 -22.52 1.50 -22.51
CA SER A 204 -22.56 0.42 -21.53
C SER A 204 -21.18 0.17 -20.93
N PHE A 205 -21.06 0.43 -19.62
CA PHE A 205 -19.86 0.13 -18.84
C PHE A 205 -19.99 -1.16 -18.02
N HIS A 206 -20.98 -2.01 -18.31
CA HIS A 206 -21.36 -3.13 -17.44
C HIS A 206 -20.17 -4.04 -17.06
N THR A 207 -19.38 -4.49 -18.05
CA THR A 207 -18.18 -5.31 -17.80
C THR A 207 -17.10 -4.57 -17.02
N ALA A 208 -16.88 -3.29 -17.31
CA ALA A 208 -15.89 -2.49 -16.59
C ALA A 208 -16.28 -2.27 -15.12
N ILE A 209 -17.57 -1.98 -14.87
CA ILE A 209 -18.15 -1.88 -13.53
C ILE A 209 -17.95 -3.18 -12.76
N ALA A 210 -18.33 -4.32 -13.34
CA ALA A 210 -18.16 -5.62 -12.71
C ALA A 210 -16.69 -5.92 -12.38
N HIS A 211 -15.76 -5.58 -13.28
CA HIS A 211 -14.32 -5.74 -13.03
C HIS A 211 -13.84 -4.85 -11.87
N TRP A 212 -14.17 -3.56 -11.85
CA TRP A 212 -13.76 -2.67 -10.77
C TRP A 212 -14.36 -3.09 -9.42
N GLU A 213 -15.63 -3.51 -9.39
CA GLU A 213 -16.28 -3.99 -8.16
C GLU A 213 -15.63 -5.28 -7.65
N ALA A 214 -15.33 -6.24 -8.53
CA ALA A 214 -14.60 -7.46 -8.17
C ALA A 214 -13.20 -7.16 -7.65
N ASP A 215 -12.48 -6.24 -8.29
CA ASP A 215 -11.13 -5.85 -7.88
C ASP A 215 -11.16 -5.11 -6.52
N LEU A 216 -12.19 -4.29 -6.26
CA LEU A 216 -12.40 -3.63 -4.97
C LEU A 216 -12.66 -4.66 -3.86
N VAL A 217 -13.51 -5.66 -4.10
CA VAL A 217 -13.74 -6.76 -3.16
C VAL A 217 -12.45 -7.54 -2.89
N HIS A 218 -11.65 -7.82 -3.93
CA HIS A 218 -10.37 -8.49 -3.79
C HIS A 218 -9.42 -7.72 -2.87
N MET A 219 -9.23 -6.42 -3.12
CA MET A 219 -8.37 -5.57 -2.30
C MET A 219 -8.82 -5.52 -0.83
N ARG A 220 -10.14 -5.47 -0.60
CA ARG A 220 -10.71 -5.49 0.75
C ARG A 220 -10.36 -6.78 1.48
N ARG A 221 -10.69 -7.93 0.88
CA ARG A 221 -10.46 -9.25 1.49
C ARG A 221 -8.99 -9.52 1.78
N HIS A 222 -8.11 -9.04 0.90
CA HIS A 222 -6.68 -9.32 1.02
C HIS A 222 -6.03 -8.39 2.05
N TYR A 223 -6.29 -7.08 2.01
CA TYR A 223 -5.47 -6.12 2.74
C TYR A 223 -6.20 -5.37 3.86
N TYR A 224 -7.53 -5.49 3.96
CA TYR A 224 -8.32 -4.69 4.89
C TYR A 224 -9.16 -5.51 5.86
N ASP A 225 -9.81 -6.57 5.39
CA ASP A 225 -10.57 -7.48 6.25
C ASP A 225 -9.64 -8.24 7.21
N GLY A 226 -10.17 -8.69 8.35
CA GLY A 226 -9.40 -9.32 9.43
C GLY A 226 -9.06 -8.40 10.60
N ARG A 227 -9.78 -7.28 10.78
CA ARG A 227 -9.71 -6.43 11.98
C ARG A 227 -10.52 -6.97 13.17
N PHE A 228 -11.24 -8.08 12.97
CA PHE A 228 -12.12 -8.67 13.98
C PHE A 228 -13.10 -7.64 14.57
N ASP A 229 -13.55 -6.70 13.74
CA ASP A 229 -14.53 -5.66 14.08
C ASP A 229 -15.99 -6.19 14.05
N PHE A 230 -16.16 -7.50 13.87
CA PHE A 230 -17.45 -8.17 14.03
C PHE A 230 -17.73 -8.48 15.51
N THR A 231 -18.97 -8.26 15.93
CA THR A 231 -19.42 -8.53 17.30
C THR A 231 -19.65 -10.04 17.47
N TRP A 232 -18.82 -10.74 18.26
CA TRP A 232 -18.95 -12.18 18.58
C TRP A 232 -19.18 -12.38 20.09
N PRO A 233 -20.06 -13.33 20.46
CA PRO A 233 -21.34 -13.03 21.09
C PRO A 233 -21.17 -12.28 22.42
N ARG A 234 -22.00 -11.25 22.62
CA ARG A 234 -22.21 -10.72 23.97
C ARG A 234 -23.07 -11.74 24.73
N ALA A 235 -22.57 -12.17 25.88
CA ALA A 235 -23.36 -12.85 26.91
C ALA A 235 -24.49 -11.96 27.40
#